data_AF-A0A8T6P9E2-F1
#
_entry.id   AF-A0A8T6P9E2-F1
#
_cell.length_a   1.000
_cell.length_b   1.000
_cell.length_c   1.000
_cell.angle_alpha   90.00
_cell.angle_beta   90.00
_cell.angle_gamma   90.00
#
_symmetry.space_group_name_H-M   'P 1'
#
loop_
_entity.id
_entity.type
_entity.pdbx_description
1 polymer ?
#
loop_
_entity_poly.entity_id
_entity_poly.type
_entity_poly.pdbx_seq_one_letter_code
_entity_poly.pdbx_strand_id
1 'polypeptide(L)' 'MATPQPQRHWSPRQSYVTGDVLNDMLNSGWAITDAERTNPQGRALLYHVSLNRGTENVDISVLDCPDVRSATRPFLGR' A
#
# COMPACT_ATOMS: atom_id res chain seq x y z
N MET A 1 21.34 -13.36 -26.90
CA MET A 1 20.01 -13.87 -26.52
C MET A 1 19.64 -13.17 -25.22
N ALA A 2 18.67 -12.24 -25.25
CA ALA A 2 18.28 -11.49 -24.06
C ALA A 2 17.30 -12.36 -23.24
N THR A 3 17.69 -12.70 -22.02
CA THR A 3 16.84 -13.40 -21.07
C THR A 3 15.60 -12.53 -20.80
N PRO A 4 14.37 -13.01 -21.00
CA PRO A 4 13.19 -12.26 -20.63
C PRO A 4 13.22 -12.01 -19.12
N GLN A 5 13.38 -10.74 -18.74
CA GLN A 5 13.24 -10.29 -17.36
C GLN A 5 11.87 -10.76 -16.86
N PRO A 6 11.75 -11.39 -15.68
CA PRO A 6 10.44 -11.76 -15.16
C PRO A 6 9.63 -10.48 -15.03
N GLN A 7 8.61 -10.33 -15.88
CA GLN A 7 7.60 -9.31 -15.72
C GLN A 7 7.08 -9.50 -14.31
N ARG A 8 7.32 -8.50 -13.43
CA ARG A 8 6.76 -8.55 -12.08
C ARG A 8 5.26 -8.75 -12.29
N HIS A 9 4.77 -9.92 -11.89
CA HIS A 9 3.37 -10.25 -11.96
C HIS A 9 2.77 -9.54 -10.74
N TRP A 10 2.43 -8.27 -10.89
CA TRP A 10 1.66 -7.55 -9.88
C TRP A 10 0.26 -8.18 -9.96
N SER A 11 -0.06 -9.07 -9.03
CA SER A 11 -1.42 -9.57 -8.91
C SER A 11 -2.35 -8.35 -8.77
N PRO A 12 -3.35 -8.17 -9.65
CA PRO A 12 -4.08 -6.91 -9.83
C PRO A 12 -5.01 -6.55 -8.66
N ARG A 13 -4.89 -7.20 -7.49
CA ARG A 13 -5.73 -6.94 -6.34
C ARG A 13 -5.02 -6.43 -5.10
N GLN A 14 -3.73 -6.71 -4.91
CA GLN A 14 -2.98 -6.22 -3.75
C GLN A 14 -1.49 -6.14 -4.10
N SER A 15 -0.98 -4.92 -4.21
CA SER A 15 0.45 -4.71 -4.42
C SER A 15 1.14 -4.51 -3.09
N TYR A 16 2.14 -5.34 -2.79
CA TYR A 16 2.97 -5.14 -1.60
C TYR A 16 3.99 -4.03 -1.86
N VAL A 17 3.99 -3.00 -1.04
CA VAL A 17 4.89 -1.85 -1.16
C VAL A 17 5.57 -1.53 0.17
N THR A 18 6.69 -0.82 0.12
CA THR A 18 7.35 -0.27 1.32
C THR A 18 6.70 1.06 1.73
N GLY A 19 7.00 1.52 2.95
CA GLY A 19 6.53 2.82 3.43
C GLY A 19 6.98 3.99 2.54
N ASP A 20 8.20 3.92 1.99
CA ASP A 20 8.72 4.96 1.08
C ASP A 20 7.88 5.06 -0.19
N VAL A 21 7.46 3.92 -0.76
CA VAL A 21 6.59 3.90 -1.95
C VAL A 21 5.22 4.48 -1.64
N LEU A 22 4.64 4.18 -0.47
CA LEU A 22 3.41 4.85 -0.03
C LEU A 22 3.62 6.36 0.03
N ASN A 23 4.69 6.84 0.67
CA ASN A 23 4.97 8.26 0.77
C ASN A 23 5.15 8.93 -0.60
N ASP A 24 5.86 8.29 -1.53
CA ASP A 24 6.00 8.78 -2.91
C ASP A 24 4.65 8.85 -3.64
N MET A 25 3.76 7.87 -3.42
CA MET A 25 2.40 7.91 -3.96
C MET A 25 1.60 9.10 -3.37
N LEU A 26 1.65 9.32 -2.06
CA LEU A 26 0.98 10.45 -1.42
C LEU A 26 1.51 11.79 -1.96
N ASN A 27 2.82 11.94 -2.10
CA ASN A 27 3.44 13.12 -2.69
C ASN A 27 3.11 13.30 -4.18
N SER A 28 2.80 12.21 -4.88
CA SER A 28 2.36 12.22 -6.30
C SER A 28 0.86 12.49 -6.47
N GLY A 29 0.16 12.86 -5.39
CA GLY A 29 -1.26 13.23 -5.41
C GLY A 29 -2.24 12.09 -5.21
N TRP A 30 -1.79 10.90 -4.78
CA TRP A 30 -2.71 9.86 -4.31
C TRP A 30 -3.24 10.21 -2.92
N ALA A 31 -4.53 9.98 -2.70
CA ALA A 31 -5.18 10.19 -1.42
C ALA A 31 -5.61 8.85 -0.83
N ILE A 32 -5.31 8.62 0.45
CA ILE A 32 -5.85 7.48 1.18
C ILE A 32 -7.36 7.68 1.33
N THR A 33 -8.15 6.70 0.90
CA THR A 33 -9.60 6.69 1.07
C THR A 33 -10.03 5.76 2.18
N ASP A 34 -9.30 4.66 2.36
CA ASP A 34 -9.56 3.67 3.40
C ASP A 34 -8.25 3.01 3.85
N ALA A 35 -8.23 2.54 5.10
CA ALA A 35 -7.11 1.76 5.62
C ALA A 35 -7.57 0.72 6.64
N GLU A 36 -7.08 -0.51 6.48
CA GLU A 36 -7.31 -1.62 7.41
C GLU A 36 -5.97 -2.07 8.00
N ARG A 37 -5.96 -2.31 9.31
CA ARG A 37 -4.79 -2.87 9.99
C ARG A 37 -4.94 -4.38 10.13
N THR A 38 -4.06 -5.14 9.50
CA THR A 38 -4.06 -6.60 9.58
C THR A 38 -2.82 -7.09 10.32
N ASN A 39 -3.04 -7.97 11.30
CA ASN A 39 -1.97 -8.67 12.00
C ASN A 39 -2.18 -10.19 11.81
N PRO A 40 -1.63 -10.78 10.74
CA PRO A 40 -1.68 -12.22 10.57
C PRO A 40 -0.85 -12.85 11.70
N GLN A 41 -1.45 -13.78 12.45
CA GLN A 41 -0.84 -14.40 13.64
C GLN A 41 0.64 -14.77 13.41
N GLY A 42 1.55 -14.12 14.15
CA GLY A 42 2.99 -14.38 14.11
C GLY A 42 3.75 -13.75 12.93
N ARG A 43 3.13 -12.86 12.15
CA ARG A 43 3.80 -12.11 11.07
C ARG A 43 3.95 -10.63 11.41
N ALA A 44 4.71 -9.93 10.58
CA ALA A 44 4.81 -8.49 10.65
C ALA A 44 3.43 -7.85 10.49
N LEU A 45 3.19 -6.78 11.25
CA LEU A 45 1.96 -6.00 11.16
C LEU A 45 1.91 -5.29 9.81
N LEU A 46 0.73 -5.30 9.20
CA LEU A 46 0.49 -4.79 7.86
C LEU A 46 -0.68 -3.82 7.86
N TYR A 47 -0.65 -2.89 6.92
CA TYR A 47 -1.76 -2.03 6.59
C TYR A 47 -2.18 -2.32 5.16
N HIS A 48 -3.45 -2.63 4.96
CA HIS A 48 -4.08 -2.54 3.66
C HIS A 48 -4.59 -1.12 3.47
N VAL A 49 -4.19 -0.46 2.41
CA VAL A 49 -4.50 0.94 2.15
C VAL A 49 -5.10 1.05 0.77
N SER A 50 -6.31 1.62 0.70
CA SER A 50 -6.94 2.00 -0.55
C SER A 50 -6.60 3.45 -0.86
N LEU A 51 -6.05 3.67 -2.04
CA LEU A 51 -5.61 4.96 -2.54
C LEU A 51 -6.44 5.32 -3.78
N ASN A 52 -6.87 6.58 -3.87
CA ASN A 52 -7.52 7.15 -5.04
C ASN A 52 -6.69 8.28 -5.64
N ARG A 53 -6.70 8.39 -6.96
CA ARG A 53 -6.26 9.58 -7.69
C ARG A 53 -7.21 9.86 -8.85
N GLY A 54 -8.21 10.70 -8.59
CA GLY A 54 -9.24 11.03 -9.58
C GLY A 54 -10.14 9.83 -9.85
N THR A 55 -10.05 9.25 -11.05
CA THR A 55 -10.81 8.05 -11.43
C THR A 55 -10.03 6.74 -11.17
N GLU A 56 -8.76 6.83 -10.79
CA GLU A 56 -7.91 5.67 -10.52
C GLU A 56 -8.04 5.26 -9.04
N ASN A 57 -8.17 3.95 -8.79
CA ASN A 57 -8.14 3.36 -7.44
C ASN A 57 -7.09 2.26 -7.42
N VAL A 58 -6.35 2.16 -6.31
CA VAL A 58 -5.38 1.09 -6.08
C VAL A 58 -5.39 0.66 -4.64
N ASP A 59 -5.35 -0.65 -4.44
CA ASP A 59 -5.22 -1.27 -3.12
C ASP A 59 -3.80 -1.80 -2.95
N ILE A 60 -3.16 -1.37 -1.87
CA ILE A 60 -1.80 -1.75 -1.53
C ILE A 60 -1.74 -2.37 -0.14
N SER A 61 -0.73 -3.20 0.08
CA SER A 61 -0.37 -3.72 1.40
C SER A 61 1.01 -3.18 1.76
N VAL A 62 1.14 -2.57 2.92
CA VAL A 62 2.38 -1.94 3.37
C VAL A 62 2.74 -2.41 4.78
N LEU A 63 4.03 -2.65 5.01
CA LEU A 63 4.56 -3.00 6.33
C LEU A 63 4.38 -1.86 7.32
N ASP A 64 4.09 -2.18 8.58
CA ASP A 64 4.03 -1.21 9.66
C ASP A 64 5.37 -0.52 9.84
N CYS A 65 5.33 0.81 9.74
CA CYS A 65 6.40 1.70 10.17
C CYS A 65 5.79 2.98 10.76
N PRO A 66 6.57 3.80 11.49
CA PRO A 66 6.05 5.01 12.12
C PRO A 66 5.33 5.95 11.15
N ASP A 67 5.85 6.11 9.93
CA ASP A 67 5.29 7.02 8.92
C ASP A 67 3.97 6.49 8.35
N VAL A 68 3.93 5.20 7.97
CA VAL A 68 2.71 4.51 7.50
C VAL A 68 1.62 4.57 8.56
N ARG A 69 1.97 4.34 9.82
CA ARG A 69 1.04 4.42 10.95
C ARG A 69 0.50 5.84 11.11
N SER A 70 1.35 6.85 10.98
CA SER A 70 0.92 8.25 11.04
C SER A 70 -0.04 8.60 9.89
N ALA A 71 0.27 8.17 8.67
CA ALA A 71 -0.51 8.44 7.47
C ALA A 71 -1.88 7.73 7.46
N THR A 72 -1.94 6.47 7.90
CA THR A 72 -3.15 5.64 7.86
C THR A 72 -4.07 5.85 9.07
N ARG A 73 -3.56 6.36 10.20
CA ARG A 73 -4.31 6.56 11.45
C ARG A 73 -5.68 7.25 11.30
N PRO A 74 -5.87 8.29 10.46
CA PRO A 74 -7.19 8.93 10.28
C PRO A 74 -8.23 8.05 9.57
N PHE A 75 -7.81 6.95 8.95
CA PHE A 75 -8.62 6.09 8.10
C PHE A 75 -8.89 4.72 8.72
N LEU A 76 -8.21 4.37 9.82
CA LEU A 76 -8.41 3.11 10.53
C LEU A 76 -9.77 3.11 11.25
N GLY A 77 -10.66 2.20 10.87
CA GLY A 77 -11.95 1.96 11.55
C GLY A 77 -13.05 2.96 11.18
N ARG A 78 -12.99 3.52 9.98
CA ARG A 78 -14.08 4.32 9.38
C ARG A 78 -15.16 3.45 8.76
#